data_AF-A0A383F639-F1
#
_entry.id   AF-A0A383F639-F1
#
_cell.length_a   1.000
_cell.length_b   1.000
_cell.length_c   1.000
_cell.angle_alpha   90.00
_cell.angle_beta   90.00
_cell.angle_gamma   90.00
#
_symmetry.space_group_name_H-M   'P 1'
#
loop_
_entity.id
_entity.type
_entity.pdbx_description
1 polymer ?
#
loop_
_entity_poly.entity_id
_entity_poly.type
_entity_poly.pdbx_seq_one_letter_code
_entity_poly.pdbx_strand_id
1 'polypeptide(L)'
;MNRFRWFGVVSKAGLVSWALITGIAVNSAWAGGHELLSERTAEQQELAGRFQTFIDRMEQKYFARMEKLNGETTYEEKYITTDYAEWDMRVARGPVVEKGGRMLGMVMKTVPNAIQPADVGWGRFYSFDIHPKTPLVGQIHAVILLQLYEN
;
A
#
# COMPACT_ATOMS: atom_id res chain seq x y z
N MET A 1 15.81 -22.93 28.57
CA MET A 1 14.72 -23.44 29.42
C MET A 1 13.52 -22.49 29.30
N ASN A 2 12.33 -23.09 29.23
CA ASN A 2 10.97 -22.54 29.26
C ASN A 2 10.43 -21.71 28.08
N ARG A 3 9.65 -22.45 27.28
CA ARG A 3 8.57 -22.10 26.36
C ARG A 3 7.39 -21.43 27.09
N PHE A 4 6.65 -20.57 26.40
CA PHE A 4 5.19 -20.47 26.61
C PHE A 4 4.46 -20.19 25.28
N ARG A 5 3.57 -21.12 24.91
CA ARG A 5 2.54 -21.01 23.85
C ARG A 5 1.27 -20.49 24.50
N TRP A 6 0.50 -19.66 23.80
CA TRP A 6 -0.91 -19.43 24.10
C TRP A 6 -1.77 -19.99 22.96
N PHE A 7 -2.66 -20.92 23.32
CA PHE A 7 -3.80 -21.35 22.53
C PHE A 7 -4.99 -20.47 22.91
N GLY A 8 -5.71 -19.93 21.93
CA GLY A 8 -7.03 -19.34 22.12
C GLY A 8 -8.05 -20.13 21.31
N VAL A 9 -8.82 -20.97 22.00
CA VAL A 9 -10.05 -21.60 21.48
C VAL A 9 -11.15 -20.56 21.53
N VAL A 10 -11.87 -20.32 20.44
CA VAL A 10 -13.09 -19.50 20.44
C VAL A 10 -14.30 -20.43 20.33
N SER A 11 -15.05 -20.56 21.42
CA SER A 11 -16.36 -21.22 21.45
C SER A 11 -17.46 -20.26 21.00
N LYS A 12 -18.36 -20.75 20.15
CA LYS A 12 -19.60 -20.09 19.72
C LYS A 12 -20.60 -19.99 20.87
N ALA A 13 -20.98 -18.78 21.28
CA ALA A 13 -22.32 -18.43 21.78
C ALA A 13 -22.44 -16.91 21.81
N GLY A 14 -23.55 -16.39 21.29
CA GLY A 14 -23.70 -14.99 20.93
C GLY A 14 -23.82 -14.03 22.11
N LEU A 15 -23.45 -12.78 21.83
CA LEU A 15 -24.02 -11.57 22.40
C LEU A 15 -23.84 -10.48 21.35
N VAL A 16 -24.96 -10.04 20.79
CA VAL A 16 -25.05 -8.84 19.96
C VAL A 16 -24.74 -7.66 20.88
N SER A 17 -23.63 -6.98 20.64
CA SER A 17 -23.36 -5.69 21.25
C SER A 17 -22.90 -4.73 20.17
N TRP A 18 -23.78 -3.76 19.88
CA TRP A 18 -23.47 -2.59 19.09
C TRP A 18 -22.46 -1.74 19.86
N ALA A 19 -21.22 -1.72 19.39
CA ALA A 19 -20.27 -0.67 19.69
C ALA A 19 -19.40 -0.43 18.45
N LEU A 20 -19.87 0.52 17.64
CA LEU A 20 -19.05 1.26 16.68
C LEU A 20 -17.88 1.88 17.45
N ILE A 21 -16.70 1.29 17.31
CA ILE A 21 -15.43 2.02 17.41
C ILE A 21 -14.68 1.70 16.12
N THR A 22 -14.88 2.56 15.13
CA THR A 22 -13.97 2.76 14.00
C THR A 22 -12.64 3.26 14.55
N GLY A 23 -11.87 2.36 15.15
CA GLY A 23 -10.44 2.54 15.34
C GLY A 23 -9.79 2.24 14.01
N ILE A 24 -9.55 3.27 13.20
CA ILE A 24 -8.51 3.18 12.18
C ILE A 24 -7.23 2.92 12.98
N ALA A 25 -6.78 1.67 13.01
CA ALA A 25 -5.42 1.37 13.39
C ALA A 25 -4.56 2.07 12.34
N VAL A 26 -4.08 3.27 12.67
CA VAL A 26 -3.14 4.00 11.84
C VAL A 26 -1.90 3.13 11.80
N ASN A 27 -1.68 2.43 10.68
CA ASN A 27 -0.42 1.76 10.45
C ASN A 27 0.66 2.85 10.54
N SER A 28 1.48 2.78 11.58
CA SER A 28 2.56 3.73 11.89
C SER A 28 3.64 3.81 10.79
N ALA A 29 3.50 3.03 9.73
CA ALA A 29 4.36 3.01 8.55
C ALA A 29 4.14 4.20 7.60
N TRP A 30 3.25 5.14 7.90
CA TRP A 30 2.98 6.30 7.03
C TRP A 30 2.95 7.65 7.77
N ALA A 31 3.65 7.74 8.90
CA ALA A 31 3.49 8.82 9.87
C ALA A 31 3.67 10.21 9.26
N GLY A 32 4.71 10.42 8.43
CA GLY A 32 5.01 11.74 7.87
C GLY A 32 3.92 12.26 6.92
N GLY A 33 3.35 11.39 6.07
CA GLY A 33 2.28 11.83 5.18
C GLY A 33 0.91 11.93 5.84
N HIS A 34 0.68 11.31 7.00
CA HIS A 34 -0.56 11.52 7.75
C HIS A 34 -0.65 12.95 8.30
N GLU A 35 0.45 13.48 8.81
CA GLU A 35 0.54 14.87 9.29
C GLU A 35 0.26 15.86 8.15
N LEU A 36 0.97 15.70 7.03
CA LEU A 36 0.81 16.56 5.86
C LEU A 36 -0.61 16.54 5.25
N LEU A 37 -1.28 15.39 5.27
CA LEU A 37 -2.66 15.28 4.79
C LEU A 37 -3.63 16.06 5.68
N SER A 38 -3.39 16.11 6.99
CA SER A 38 -4.27 16.79 7.95
C SER A 38 -4.31 18.31 7.74
N GLU A 39 -3.28 18.87 7.13
CA GLU A 39 -3.17 20.29 6.77
C GLU A 39 -3.90 20.64 5.46
N ARG A 40 -4.39 19.64 4.71
CA ARG A 40 -5.09 19.84 3.44
C ARG A 40 -6.56 20.22 3.65
N THR A 41 -7.20 20.74 2.61
CA THR A 41 -8.64 21.05 2.69
C THR A 41 -9.47 19.78 2.89
N ALA A 42 -10.69 19.91 3.43
CA ALA A 42 -11.58 18.75 3.64
C ALA A 42 -11.85 17.97 2.33
N GLU A 43 -12.02 18.68 1.22
CA GLU A 43 -12.22 18.07 -0.11
C GLU A 43 -10.99 17.29 -0.57
N GLN A 44 -9.79 17.83 -0.34
CA GLN A 44 -8.53 17.16 -0.66
C GLN A 44 -8.33 15.90 0.20
N GLN A 45 -8.67 15.97 1.49
CA GLN A 45 -8.63 14.82 2.39
C GLN A 45 -9.63 13.73 1.96
N GLU A 46 -10.84 14.11 1.54
CA GLU A 46 -11.83 13.16 1.02
C GLU A 46 -11.34 12.46 -0.26
N LEU A 47 -10.77 13.23 -1.21
CA LEU A 47 -10.19 12.68 -2.43
C LEU A 47 -9.04 11.70 -2.13
N ALA A 48 -8.14 12.06 -1.21
CA ALA A 48 -7.06 11.21 -0.75
C ALA A 48 -7.59 9.90 -0.12
N GLY A 49 -8.62 9.99 0.72
CA GLY A 49 -9.27 8.81 1.33
C GLY A 49 -9.91 7.87 0.29
N ARG A 50 -10.58 8.43 -0.73
CA ARG A 50 -11.12 7.66 -1.86
C ARG A 50 -10.01 6.98 -2.66
N PHE A 51 -8.89 7.68 -2.88
CA PHE A 51 -7.74 7.14 -3.58
C PHE A 51 -7.05 6.01 -2.80
N GLN A 52 -6.89 6.16 -1.48
CA GLN A 52 -6.38 5.09 -0.61
C GLN A 52 -7.27 3.85 -0.68
N THR A 53 -8.60 4.04 -0.59
CA THR A 53 -9.57 2.93 -0.72
C THR A 53 -9.46 2.24 -2.09
N PHE A 54 -9.21 3.00 -3.15
CA PHE A 54 -8.97 2.43 -4.48
C PHE A 54 -7.69 1.59 -4.50
N ILE A 55 -6.57 2.10 -3.95
CA ILE A 55 -5.30 1.38 -3.85
C ILE A 55 -5.49 0.05 -3.12
N ASP A 56 -6.07 0.07 -1.93
CA ASP A 56 -6.25 -1.12 -1.09
C ASP A 56 -7.04 -2.21 -1.84
N ARG A 57 -8.10 -1.82 -2.55
CA ARG A 57 -8.91 -2.73 -3.36
C ARG A 57 -8.15 -3.28 -4.56
N MET A 58 -7.31 -2.47 -5.20
CA MET A 58 -6.52 -2.89 -6.36
C MET A 58 -5.38 -3.81 -5.95
N GLU A 59 -4.71 -3.51 -4.84
CA GLU A 59 -3.66 -4.33 -4.27
C GLU A 59 -4.18 -5.71 -3.87
N GLN A 60 -5.31 -5.78 -3.17
CA GLN A 60 -5.91 -7.06 -2.79
C GLN A 60 -6.19 -7.92 -4.03
N LYS A 61 -6.77 -7.32 -5.08
CA LYS A 61 -7.02 -8.01 -6.35
C LYS A 61 -5.73 -8.45 -7.05
N TYR A 62 -4.69 -7.63 -6.98
CA TYR A 62 -3.41 -7.87 -7.61
C TYR A 62 -2.73 -9.11 -7.02
N PHE A 63 -2.53 -9.14 -5.70
CA PHE A 63 -1.88 -10.27 -5.02
C PHE A 63 -2.73 -11.54 -5.05
N ALA A 64 -4.06 -11.43 -4.85
CA ALA A 64 -4.95 -12.59 -4.93
C ALA A 64 -4.92 -13.26 -6.32
N ARG A 65 -4.77 -12.49 -7.40
CA ARG A 65 -4.62 -13.05 -8.75
C ARG A 65 -3.28 -13.74 -8.93
N MET A 66 -2.20 -13.17 -8.40
CA MET A 66 -0.88 -13.81 -8.48
C MET A 66 -0.85 -15.12 -7.70
N GLU A 67 -1.42 -15.17 -6.49
CA GLU A 67 -1.59 -16.41 -5.72
C GLU A 67 -2.40 -17.45 -6.49
N LYS A 68 -3.51 -17.04 -7.11
CA LYS A 68 -4.32 -17.94 -7.93
C LYS A 68 -3.55 -18.49 -9.14
N LEU A 69 -2.69 -17.69 -9.78
CA LEU A 69 -1.90 -18.10 -10.94
C LEU A 69 -0.74 -19.01 -10.55
N ASN A 70 -0.06 -18.71 -9.45
CA ASN A 70 1.14 -19.41 -9.02
C ASN A 70 0.84 -20.66 -8.19
N GLY A 71 -0.27 -20.70 -7.47
CA GLY A 71 -0.57 -21.71 -6.45
C GLY A 71 0.31 -21.55 -5.20
N GLU A 72 1.62 -21.58 -5.39
CA GLU A 72 2.64 -21.30 -4.37
C GLU A 72 3.35 -19.98 -4.69
N THR A 73 3.24 -19.02 -3.77
CA THR A 73 3.87 -17.69 -3.89
C THR A 73 4.72 -17.42 -2.66
N THR A 74 5.95 -16.96 -2.87
CA THR A 74 6.79 -16.39 -1.79
C THR A 74 6.77 -14.88 -1.85
N TYR A 75 6.95 -14.25 -0.68
CA TYR A 75 6.91 -12.80 -0.54
C TYR A 75 8.21 -12.25 0.04
N GLU A 76 8.63 -11.12 -0.51
CA GLU A 76 9.70 -10.28 0.01
C GLU A 76 9.13 -8.88 0.23
N GLU A 77 9.38 -8.28 1.39
CA GLU A 77 8.88 -6.95 1.74
C GLU A 77 10.05 -6.06 2.15
N LYS A 78 9.94 -4.77 1.81
CA LYS A 78 10.94 -3.78 2.19
C LYS A 78 10.27 -2.42 2.39
N TYR A 79 10.52 -1.85 3.56
CA TYR A 79 10.15 -0.48 3.87
C TYR A 79 11.40 0.42 3.85
N ILE A 80 11.33 1.59 3.23
CA ILE A 80 12.41 2.58 3.16
C ILE A 80 11.84 3.97 3.40
N THR A 81 12.55 4.79 4.18
CA THR A 81 12.27 6.22 4.29
C THR A 81 13.42 7.02 3.68
N THR A 82 13.08 8.11 3.02
CA THR A 82 13.99 9.12 2.48
C THR A 82 13.50 10.50 2.90
N ASP A 83 14.31 11.54 2.66
CA ASP A 83 13.91 12.92 2.92
C ASP A 83 12.69 13.38 2.11
N TYR A 84 12.33 12.65 1.05
CA TYR A 84 11.27 13.03 0.11
C TYR A 84 10.03 12.15 0.20
N ALA A 85 10.22 10.89 0.61
CA ALA A 85 9.17 9.89 0.58
C ALA A 85 9.43 8.70 1.49
N GLU A 86 8.34 8.09 1.94
CA GLU A 86 8.29 6.76 2.54
C GLU A 86 7.85 5.75 1.48
N TRP A 87 8.45 4.57 1.46
CA TRP A 87 8.23 3.53 0.47
C TRP A 87 7.96 2.20 1.13
N ASP A 88 6.82 1.59 0.79
CA ASP A 88 6.46 0.23 1.17
C ASP A 88 6.39 -0.66 -0.08
N MET A 89 7.37 -1.54 -0.21
CA MET A 89 7.53 -2.44 -1.35
C MET A 89 7.22 -3.88 -0.96
N ARG A 90 6.50 -4.55 -1.83
CA ARG A 90 6.20 -5.97 -1.71
C ARG A 90 6.41 -6.67 -3.04
N VAL A 91 7.12 -7.78 -3.03
CA VAL A 91 7.42 -8.59 -4.21
C VAL A 91 6.93 -10.01 -3.98
N ALA A 92 6.16 -10.52 -4.94
CA ALA A 92 5.73 -11.90 -5.05
C ALA A 92 6.57 -12.65 -6.08
N ARG A 93 6.89 -13.91 -5.81
CA ARG A 93 7.57 -14.81 -6.77
C ARG A 93 6.88 -16.16 -6.82
N GLY A 94 6.87 -16.77 -8.00
CA GLY A 94 6.35 -18.13 -8.17
C GLY A 94 6.59 -18.71 -9.58
N PRO A 95 5.99 -19.88 -9.87
CA PRO A 95 6.30 -20.65 -11.06
C PRO A 95 5.70 -20.12 -12.36
N VAL A 96 4.62 -19.32 -12.31
CA VAL A 96 3.92 -18.77 -13.49
C VAL A 96 4.22 -17.28 -13.66
N VAL A 97 3.97 -16.50 -12.61
CA VAL A 97 4.46 -15.14 -12.46
C VAL A 97 5.80 -15.22 -11.75
N GLU A 98 6.89 -15.05 -12.51
CA GLU A 98 8.26 -15.13 -12.00
C GLU A 98 8.54 -14.03 -10.96
N LYS A 99 8.05 -12.82 -11.24
CA LYS A 99 8.19 -11.68 -10.33
C LYS A 99 7.02 -10.72 -10.49
N GLY A 100 6.32 -10.45 -9.39
CA GLY A 100 5.28 -9.44 -9.30
C GLY A 100 5.60 -8.43 -8.21
N GLY A 101 5.84 -7.17 -8.57
CA GLY A 101 6.16 -6.11 -7.62
C GLY A 101 4.98 -5.18 -7.36
N ARG A 102 4.89 -4.66 -6.15
CA ARG A 102 4.12 -3.46 -5.77
C ARG A 102 5.07 -2.50 -5.06
N MET A 103 4.96 -1.22 -5.38
CA MET A 103 5.61 -0.13 -4.67
C MET A 103 4.56 0.91 -4.31
N LEU A 104 4.32 1.08 -3.02
CA LEU A 104 3.53 2.16 -2.47
C LEU A 104 4.46 3.25 -1.93
N GLY A 105 4.16 4.50 -2.25
CA GLY A 105 4.91 5.66 -1.81
C GLY A 105 4.02 6.69 -1.14
N MET A 106 4.51 7.26 -0.05
CA MET A 106 4.03 8.54 0.48
C MET A 106 5.04 9.60 0.07
N VAL A 107 4.64 10.50 -0.82
CA VAL A 107 5.47 11.64 -1.22
C VAL A 107 5.19 12.78 -0.26
N MET A 108 6.24 13.23 0.43
CA MET A 108 6.17 14.26 1.47
C MET A 108 6.78 15.58 1.00
N LYS A 109 7.61 15.54 -0.04
CA LYS A 109 8.30 16.72 -0.57
C LYS A 109 8.63 16.57 -2.05
N THR A 110 8.67 17.69 -2.75
CA THR A 110 9.22 17.77 -4.12
C THR A 110 10.70 17.42 -4.14
N VAL A 111 11.11 16.56 -5.09
CA VAL A 111 12.54 16.32 -5.33
C VAL A 111 13.17 17.52 -6.05
N PRO A 112 14.45 17.84 -5.78
CA PRO A 112 15.13 18.95 -6.46
C PRO A 112 15.07 18.79 -7.98
N ASN A 113 14.85 19.91 -8.69
CA ASN A 113 14.75 19.97 -10.15
C ASN A 113 13.57 19.16 -10.75
N ALA A 114 12.56 18.81 -9.97
CA ALA A 114 11.33 18.24 -10.53
C ALA A 114 10.62 19.28 -11.42
N ILE A 115 10.13 18.84 -12.58
CA ILE A 115 9.25 19.65 -13.43
C ILE A 115 7.83 19.54 -12.85
N GLN A 116 7.63 20.13 -11.68
CA GLN A 116 6.33 20.17 -10.98
C GLN A 116 5.85 21.62 -10.91
N PRO A 117 4.52 21.86 -10.99
CA PRO A 117 3.97 23.21 -11.03
C PRO A 117 4.10 23.98 -9.70
N ALA A 118 4.25 23.26 -8.59
CA ALA A 118 4.38 23.79 -7.24
C ALA A 118 4.97 22.71 -6.32
N ASP A 119 5.23 23.08 -5.06
CA ASP A 119 5.69 22.13 -4.06
C ASP A 119 4.60 21.11 -3.67
N VAL A 120 5.00 19.85 -3.57
CA VAL A 120 4.11 18.76 -3.17
C VAL A 120 3.94 18.80 -1.66
N GLY A 121 2.74 19.20 -1.21
CA GLY A 121 2.36 19.13 0.20
C GLY A 121 1.97 17.72 0.63
N TRP A 122 1.44 16.89 -0.28
CA TRP A 122 1.15 15.49 -0.02
C TRP A 122 1.03 14.70 -1.32
N GLY A 123 1.47 13.45 -1.35
CA GLY A 123 1.24 12.59 -2.50
C GLY A 123 1.20 11.11 -2.19
N ARG A 124 0.45 10.37 -2.99
CA ARG A 124 0.40 8.90 -2.97
C ARG A 124 0.80 8.34 -4.32
N PHE A 125 1.86 7.55 -4.30
CA PHE A 125 2.39 6.84 -5.45
C PHE A 125 2.02 5.36 -5.34
N TYR A 126 1.43 4.79 -6.38
CA TYR A 126 1.13 3.36 -6.47
C TYR A 126 1.65 2.82 -7.79
N SER A 127 2.67 1.97 -7.74
CA SER A 127 3.21 1.24 -8.88
C SER A 127 3.06 -0.26 -8.68
N PHE A 128 2.81 -0.97 -9.77
CA PHE A 128 2.87 -2.41 -9.80
C PHE A 128 3.35 -2.93 -11.16
N ASP A 129 4.02 -4.08 -11.09
CA ASP A 129 4.78 -4.65 -12.19
C ASP A 129 4.67 -6.17 -12.19
N ILE A 130 4.30 -6.78 -13.32
CA ILE A 130 4.22 -8.24 -13.45
C ILE A 130 5.16 -8.70 -14.55
N HIS A 131 6.02 -9.66 -14.22
CA HIS A 131 6.87 -10.39 -15.14
C HIS A 131 6.46 -11.88 -15.15
N PRO A 132 5.77 -12.33 -16.21
CA PRO A 132 5.51 -13.75 -16.44
C PRO A 132 6.82 -14.51 -16.68
N LYS A 133 6.88 -15.77 -16.26
CA LYS A 133 8.03 -16.64 -16.51
C LYS A 133 8.16 -17.04 -17.98
N THR A 134 7.02 -17.12 -18.67
CA THR A 134 6.99 -17.45 -20.10
C THR A 134 7.33 -16.23 -20.94
N PRO A 135 8.15 -16.36 -22.00
CA PRO A 135 8.43 -15.26 -22.93
C PRO A 135 7.23 -14.90 -23.81
N LEU A 136 6.16 -15.71 -23.79
CA LEU A 136 5.00 -15.54 -24.66
C LEU A 136 3.99 -14.50 -24.14
N VAL A 137 4.19 -13.97 -22.93
CA VAL A 137 3.33 -12.96 -22.32
C VAL A 137 4.19 -11.76 -21.94
N GLY A 138 3.80 -10.58 -22.42
CA GLY A 138 4.51 -9.33 -22.13
C GLY A 138 4.42 -8.93 -20.65
N GLN A 139 5.40 -8.15 -20.21
CA GLN A 139 5.37 -7.54 -18.89
C GLN A 139 4.27 -6.46 -18.80
N ILE A 140 3.70 -6.30 -17.61
CA ILE A 140 2.75 -5.23 -17.32
C ILE A 140 3.41 -4.29 -16.32
N HIS A 141 3.36 -2.99 -16.59
CA HIS A 141 3.76 -1.92 -15.70
C HIS A 141 2.62 -0.90 -15.63
N ALA A 142 2.29 -0.43 -14.44
CA ALA A 142 1.38 0.68 -14.27
C ALA A 142 1.76 1.50 -13.03
N VAL A 143 1.62 2.82 -13.16
CA VAL A 143 1.79 3.78 -12.09
C VAL A 143 0.56 4.66 -12.02
N ILE A 144 0.06 4.86 -10.80
CA ILE A 144 -1.03 5.77 -10.50
C ILE A 144 -0.55 6.68 -9.38
N LEU A 145 -0.65 7.98 -9.60
CA LEU A 145 -0.14 9.01 -8.71
C LEU A 145 -1.24 10.03 -8.44
N LEU A 146 -1.45 10.33 -7.16
CA LEU A 146 -2.22 11.49 -6.70
C LEU A 146 -1.27 12.42 -5.97
N GLN A 147 -1.21 13.68 -6.38
CA GLN A 147 -0.45 14.72 -5.71
C GLN A 147 -1.36 15.90 -5.39
N LEU A 148 -1.24 16.38 -4.16
CA LEU A 148 -1.85 17.58 -3.65
C LEU A 148 -0.72 18.59 -3.44
N TYR A 149 -0.80 19.70 -4.15
CA TYR A 149 0.20 20.76 -4.07
C TYR A 149 -0.10 21.70 -2.91
N GLU A 150 0.94 22.40 -2.47
CA GLU A 150 0.78 23.59 -1.64
C GLU A 150 0.01 24.67 -2.42
N ASN A 151 -0.74 25.49 -1.68
CA ASN A 151 -1.52 26.60 -2.25
C ASN A 151 -0.62 27.80 -2.52
#